data_AF-A0A6J1VJS7-F1
#
_entry.id   AF-A0A6J1VJS7-F1
#
_cell.length_a   1.000
_cell.length_b   1.000
_cell.length_c   1.000
_cell.angle_alpha   90.00
_cell.angle_beta   90.00
_cell.angle_gamma   90.00
#
_symmetry.space_group_name_H-M   'P 1'
#
loop_
_entity.id
_entity.type
_entity.pdbx_description
1 polymer ?
#
loop_
_entity_poly.entity_id
_entity_poly.type
_entity_poly.pdbx_seq_one_letter_code
_entity_poly.pdbx_strand_id
1 'polypeptide(L)'
;MEGRRWPAGLSAAVLLTLQGLAFAQGPSCNKTQYQLNDDGRCCSRCPPGRKVAAACSAESDTICSPCEEGHFQGGWTKELHCTQHHTCNLKAGLTVYRNGTKEQDFICRCREGTHCSSPECETCKPHTSCGAGEGAQREGNHLHDTLCAPCSLGSFSNVSSSTARCQPWSRCQEGQLQKANGTQATDVTCAGGLLLLPTETAPLKPPEARKSYLLVLLVPLGAFLLGGLLFLWHGRGGCPRKQHQDLPLEPTENEEECPTFPTQETLLGQQAGLQEKDGRLAQQEQV
;
A
#
# COMPACT_ATOMS: atom_id res chain seq x y z
N MET A 1 75.36 -34.17 90.01
CA MET A 1 74.77 -33.43 91.15
C MET A 1 74.08 -32.21 90.55
N GLU A 2 72.79 -31.92 90.65
CA GLU A 2 71.61 -32.46 91.33
C GLU A 2 70.47 -31.70 90.61
N GLY A 3 69.56 -32.30 89.85
CA GLY A 3 68.27 -32.81 90.35
C GLY A 3 67.32 -31.74 90.89
N ARG A 4 66.34 -31.27 90.06
CA ARG A 4 64.90 -31.03 90.37
C ARG A 4 64.16 -30.90 89.02
N ARG A 5 63.42 -31.89 88.50
CA ARG A 5 62.14 -32.47 88.93
C ARG A 5 61.01 -31.44 88.94
N TRP A 6 60.30 -31.34 87.81
CA TRP A 6 58.98 -30.70 87.71
C TRP A 6 57.89 -31.79 87.70
N PRO A 7 56.74 -31.54 88.35
CA PRO A 7 55.77 -32.58 88.67
C PRO A 7 54.91 -32.99 87.48
N ALA A 8 54.48 -34.24 87.54
CA ALA A 8 53.37 -34.77 86.75
C ALA A 8 52.07 -34.03 87.08
N GLY A 9 51.25 -33.83 86.05
CA GLY A 9 49.82 -33.57 86.22
C GLY A 9 49.39 -32.15 85.86
N LEU A 10 49.14 -31.89 84.58
CA LEU A 10 48.05 -31.05 84.08
C LEU A 10 47.63 -31.65 82.73
N SER A 11 46.80 -32.69 82.77
CA SER A 11 45.36 -32.59 82.52
C SER A 11 45.03 -32.33 81.05
N ALA A 12 44.85 -33.42 80.29
CA ALA A 12 43.82 -33.66 79.28
C ALA A 12 43.27 -32.46 78.45
N ALA A 13 44.07 -31.48 78.08
CA ALA A 13 43.64 -30.34 77.27
C ALA A 13 43.90 -30.55 75.76
N VAL A 14 44.07 -31.82 75.33
CA VAL A 14 44.35 -32.18 73.92
C VAL A 14 43.09 -32.63 73.16
N LEU A 15 41.89 -32.71 73.73
CA LEU A 15 40.78 -33.39 73.03
C LEU A 15 39.40 -32.74 72.92
N LEU A 16 39.14 -31.53 73.41
CA LEU A 16 37.75 -31.01 73.37
C LEU A 16 37.69 -29.51 73.12
N THR A 17 37.55 -29.10 71.86
CA THR A 17 36.69 -27.99 71.40
C THR A 17 36.73 -27.82 69.87
N LEU A 18 36.47 -28.90 69.13
CA LEU A 18 35.75 -28.79 67.86
C LEU A 18 34.27 -29.02 68.16
N GLN A 19 33.65 -28.09 68.91
CA GLN A 19 32.19 -28.05 68.95
C GLN A 19 31.75 -27.48 67.61
N GLY A 20 31.22 -28.38 66.79
CA GLY A 20 30.75 -28.08 65.46
C GLY A 20 29.76 -26.93 65.49
N LEU A 21 30.01 -25.94 64.65
CA LEU A 21 28.93 -25.17 64.04
C LEU A 21 28.18 -26.15 63.13
N ALA A 22 27.33 -26.98 63.74
CA ALA A 22 26.18 -27.50 63.02
C ALA A 22 25.35 -26.27 62.67
N PHE A 23 25.58 -25.72 61.48
CA PHE A 23 24.59 -24.87 60.83
C PHE A 23 23.35 -25.75 60.76
N ALA A 24 22.41 -25.52 61.68
CA ALA A 24 21.05 -25.96 61.52
C ALA A 24 20.57 -25.27 60.25
N GLN A 25 20.74 -25.93 59.10
CA GLN A 25 19.98 -25.60 57.92
C GLN A 25 18.55 -25.93 58.31
N GLY A 26 17.82 -24.93 58.81
CA GLY A 26 16.39 -25.05 59.04
C GLY A 26 15.74 -25.62 57.77
N PRO A 27 14.67 -26.41 57.90
CA PRO A 27 14.04 -27.06 56.75
C PRO A 27 13.68 -26.01 55.69
N SER A 28 14.48 -25.97 54.62
CA SER A 28 14.27 -25.06 53.50
C SER A 28 13.14 -25.65 52.65
N CYS A 29 12.03 -24.95 52.57
CA CYS A 29 10.89 -25.40 51.77
C CYS A 29 11.24 -25.42 50.29
N ASN A 30 10.54 -26.27 49.52
CA ASN A 30 10.69 -26.28 48.06
C ASN A 30 10.20 -24.96 47.44
N LYS A 31 10.59 -24.66 46.20
CA LYS A 31 10.18 -23.49 45.42
C LYS A 31 8.66 -23.34 45.24
N THR A 32 7.92 -24.44 45.35
CA THR A 32 6.44 -24.49 45.29
C THR A 32 5.78 -24.45 46.67
N GLN A 33 6.56 -24.20 47.71
CA GLN A 33 6.10 -24.15 49.09
C GLN A 33 6.50 -22.81 49.74
N TYR A 34 5.90 -22.50 50.88
CA TYR A 34 6.27 -21.36 51.71
C TYR A 34 6.28 -21.76 53.18
N GLN A 35 7.13 -21.12 53.99
CA GLN A 35 7.18 -21.38 55.42
C GLN A 35 6.02 -20.69 56.14
N LEU A 36 5.32 -21.44 56.99
CA LEU A 36 4.31 -20.91 57.91
C LEU A 36 4.99 -20.60 59.24
N ASN A 37 5.12 -19.31 59.55
CA ASN A 37 5.81 -18.78 60.73
C ASN A 37 7.28 -19.25 60.83
N ASP A 38 7.95 -18.89 61.92
CA ASP A 38 9.35 -19.30 62.19
C ASP A 38 9.46 -20.76 62.67
N ASP A 39 8.33 -21.47 62.81
CA ASP A 39 8.24 -22.85 63.30
C ASP A 39 8.69 -23.91 62.27
N GLY A 40 9.09 -23.50 61.06
CA GLY A 40 9.74 -24.37 60.08
C GLY A 40 8.81 -25.31 59.30
N ARG A 41 7.48 -25.16 59.39
CA ARG A 41 6.53 -25.95 58.58
C ARG A 41 6.42 -25.40 57.15
N CYS A 42 6.46 -26.29 56.17
CA CYS A 42 6.24 -25.96 54.76
C CYS A 42 4.79 -26.16 54.34
N CYS A 43 4.19 -25.12 53.78
CA CYS A 43 2.86 -25.14 53.17
C CYS A 43 2.94 -25.08 51.65
N SER A 44 2.03 -25.74 50.97
CA SER A 44 1.95 -25.71 49.50
C SER A 44 1.48 -24.35 49.01
N ARG A 45 2.12 -23.83 47.97
CA ARG A 45 1.60 -22.69 47.20
C ARG A 45 0.51 -23.19 46.26
N CYS A 46 -0.40 -22.31 45.88
CA CYS A 46 -1.37 -22.60 44.84
C CYS A 46 -0.71 -22.60 43.46
N PRO A 47 -1.04 -23.56 42.58
CA PRO A 47 -0.49 -23.61 41.23
C PRO A 47 -0.99 -22.43 40.38
N PRO A 48 -0.36 -22.18 39.22
CA PRO A 48 -0.88 -21.26 38.22
C PRO A 48 -2.37 -21.51 37.92
N GLY A 49 -3.13 -20.46 37.65
CA GLY A 49 -4.58 -20.55 37.47
C GLY A 49 -5.40 -20.52 38.75
N ARG A 50 -4.75 -20.54 39.92
CA ARG A 50 -5.41 -20.63 41.23
C ARG A 50 -4.88 -19.61 42.23
N LYS A 51 -5.72 -19.29 43.20
CA LYS A 51 -5.43 -18.44 44.36
C LYS A 51 -5.74 -19.16 45.67
N VAL A 52 -5.26 -18.62 46.77
CA VAL A 52 -5.55 -19.13 48.11
C VAL A 52 -7.00 -18.85 48.46
N ALA A 53 -7.75 -19.90 48.75
CA ALA A 53 -9.09 -19.84 49.32
C ALA A 53 -9.06 -19.92 50.85
N ALA A 54 -8.16 -20.75 51.40
CA ALA A 54 -7.85 -20.79 52.82
C ALA A 54 -6.36 -21.01 53.02
N ALA A 55 -5.74 -20.20 53.88
CA ALA A 55 -4.34 -20.36 54.23
C ALA A 55 -4.11 -21.69 54.97
N CYS A 56 -2.90 -22.23 54.85
CA CYS A 56 -2.52 -23.39 55.64
C CYS A 56 -2.57 -23.08 57.15
N SER A 57 -2.80 -24.12 57.94
CA SER A 57 -2.83 -24.06 59.41
C SER A 57 -1.84 -25.08 60.00
N ALA A 58 -1.82 -25.20 61.32
CA ALA A 58 -1.06 -26.23 62.02
C ALA A 58 -1.52 -27.66 61.66
N GLU A 59 -2.72 -27.84 61.11
CA GLU A 59 -3.31 -29.15 60.84
C GLU A 59 -3.63 -29.38 59.36
N SER A 60 -3.87 -28.32 58.60
CA SER A 60 -4.26 -28.37 57.19
C SER A 60 -3.23 -27.68 56.28
N ASP A 61 -3.12 -28.15 55.04
CA ASP A 61 -2.37 -27.44 54.00
C ASP A 61 -3.24 -26.33 53.36
N THR A 62 -2.63 -25.52 52.50
CA THR A 62 -3.29 -24.43 51.77
C THR A 62 -4.39 -24.97 50.86
N ILE A 63 -5.57 -24.36 50.91
CA ILE A 63 -6.69 -24.70 50.03
C ILE A 63 -6.73 -23.69 48.88
N CYS A 64 -6.81 -24.18 47.65
CA CYS A 64 -6.73 -23.35 46.44
C CYS A 64 -8.04 -23.36 45.63
N SER A 65 -8.48 -22.20 45.18
CA SER A 65 -9.63 -22.03 44.27
C SER A 65 -9.16 -21.51 42.90
N PRO A 66 -9.88 -21.77 41.79
CA PRO A 66 -9.56 -21.17 40.50
C PRO A 66 -9.68 -19.64 40.55
N CYS A 67 -8.94 -18.94 39.69
CA CYS A 67 -9.15 -17.51 39.47
C CYS A 67 -10.55 -17.23 38.90
N GLU A 68 -11.10 -16.07 39.24
CA GLU A 68 -12.31 -15.53 38.62
C GLU A 68 -12.11 -15.24 37.12
N GLU A 69 -13.21 -15.06 36.40
CA GLU A 69 -13.16 -14.56 35.01
C GLU A 69 -12.50 -13.18 34.94
N GLY A 70 -11.72 -12.94 33.88
CA GLY A 70 -10.95 -11.70 33.72
C GLY A 70 -9.74 -11.56 34.64
N HIS A 71 -9.33 -12.64 35.31
CA HIS A 71 -8.15 -12.65 36.19
C HIS A 71 -7.24 -13.84 35.89
N PHE A 72 -5.95 -13.68 36.20
CA PHE A 72 -4.94 -14.70 36.03
C PHE A 72 -3.96 -14.80 37.20
N GLN A 73 -3.29 -15.94 37.28
CA GLN A 73 -2.15 -16.18 38.14
C GLN A 73 -1.16 -17.08 37.39
N GLY A 74 -0.02 -16.52 36.98
CA GLY A 74 0.95 -17.27 36.17
C GLY A 74 1.98 -18.07 36.96
N GLY A 75 2.15 -17.75 38.24
CA GLY A 75 3.13 -18.40 39.11
C GLY A 75 2.50 -19.20 40.24
N TRP A 76 3.33 -20.02 40.89
CA TRP A 76 2.97 -20.61 42.17
C TRP A 76 2.79 -19.50 43.21
N THR A 77 1.62 -19.41 43.83
CA THR A 77 1.23 -18.24 44.64
C THR A 77 0.79 -18.58 46.05
N LYS A 78 0.89 -17.59 46.94
CA LYS A 78 0.24 -17.59 48.27
C LYS A 78 -0.79 -16.47 48.41
N GLU A 79 -1.11 -15.80 47.30
CA GLU A 79 -2.02 -14.66 47.27
C GLU A 79 -3.49 -15.10 47.34
N LEU A 80 -4.31 -14.31 48.04
CA LEU A 80 -5.77 -14.52 48.13
C LEU A 80 -6.53 -14.03 46.89
N HIS A 81 -5.89 -13.19 46.08
CA HIS A 81 -6.48 -12.58 44.89
C HIS A 81 -5.62 -12.89 43.66
N CYS A 82 -6.27 -13.18 42.54
CA CYS A 82 -5.60 -13.26 41.25
C CYS A 82 -5.40 -11.85 40.67
N THR A 83 -4.44 -11.71 39.77
CA THR A 83 -4.17 -10.45 39.08
C THR A 83 -5.24 -10.23 38.02
N GLN A 84 -5.79 -9.01 37.93
CA GLN A 84 -6.72 -8.68 36.86
C GLN A 84 -5.99 -8.67 35.52
N HIS A 85 -6.65 -9.15 34.47
CA HIS A 85 -6.14 -9.06 33.12
C HIS A 85 -5.96 -7.61 32.67
N HIS A 86 -4.86 -7.32 31.96
CA HIS A 86 -4.68 -6.01 31.33
C HIS A 86 -5.60 -5.85 30.12
N THR A 87 -5.95 -4.60 29.78
CA THR A 87 -6.71 -4.31 28.56
C THR A 87 -5.80 -3.76 27.47
N CYS A 88 -5.91 -4.29 26.26
CA CYS A 88 -5.20 -3.71 25.12
C CYS A 88 -5.80 -2.34 24.76
N ASN A 89 -4.95 -1.30 24.74
CA ASN A 89 -5.39 0.05 24.42
C ASN A 89 -5.65 0.20 22.90
N LEU A 90 -6.91 0.01 22.51
CA LEU A 90 -7.36 0.12 21.12
C LEU A 90 -7.10 1.52 20.52
N LYS A 91 -7.20 2.58 21.33
CA LYS A 91 -6.96 3.96 20.88
C LYS A 91 -5.49 4.20 20.55
N ALA A 92 -4.60 3.47 21.19
CA ALA A 92 -3.17 3.49 20.90
C ALA A 92 -2.78 2.56 19.73
N GLY A 93 -3.75 1.87 19.10
CA GLY A 93 -3.54 0.99 17.96
C GLY A 93 -3.17 -0.46 18.33
N LEU A 94 -3.20 -0.81 19.62
CA LEU A 94 -3.01 -2.20 20.07
C LEU A 94 -4.29 -3.02 19.92
N THR A 95 -4.13 -4.32 19.69
CA THR A 95 -5.21 -5.30 19.57
C THR A 95 -4.82 -6.57 20.33
N VAL A 96 -5.82 -7.38 20.69
CA VAL A 96 -5.58 -8.67 21.34
C VAL A 96 -5.02 -9.65 20.31
N TYR A 97 -3.76 -10.05 20.50
CA TYR A 97 -3.12 -11.09 19.70
C TYR A 97 -3.36 -12.48 20.29
N ARG A 98 -3.31 -12.59 21.62
CA ARG A 98 -3.65 -13.81 22.35
C ARG A 98 -4.55 -13.47 23.53
N ASN A 99 -5.64 -14.22 23.67
CA ASN A 99 -6.55 -14.11 24.80
C ASN A 99 -5.86 -14.50 26.12
N GLY A 100 -6.22 -13.81 27.20
CA GLY A 100 -5.85 -14.19 28.55
C GLY A 100 -6.51 -15.51 28.95
N THR A 101 -5.84 -16.25 29.83
CA THR A 101 -6.35 -17.45 30.50
C THR A 101 -6.28 -17.23 32.01
N LYS A 102 -6.70 -18.21 32.81
CA LYS A 102 -6.49 -18.15 34.26
C LYS A 102 -5.00 -18.20 34.64
N GLU A 103 -4.12 -18.62 33.73
CA GLU A 103 -2.68 -18.72 33.98
C GLU A 103 -1.88 -17.59 33.34
N GLN A 104 -2.42 -16.96 32.28
CA GLN A 104 -1.67 -16.00 31.48
C GLN A 104 -2.52 -14.78 31.19
N ASP A 105 -1.87 -13.64 31.10
CA ASP A 105 -2.53 -12.41 30.71
C ASP A 105 -2.78 -12.32 29.20
N PHE A 106 -3.55 -11.32 28.77
CA PHE A 106 -3.64 -10.95 27.36
C PHE A 106 -2.26 -10.58 26.81
N ILE A 107 -2.01 -10.98 25.56
CA ILE A 107 -0.87 -10.47 24.81
C ILE A 107 -1.40 -9.46 23.80
N CYS A 108 -1.03 -8.21 23.97
CA CYS A 108 -1.36 -7.13 23.07
C CYS A 108 -0.28 -6.96 21.99
N ARG A 109 -0.68 -6.63 20.77
CA ARG A 109 0.22 -6.26 19.67
C ARG A 109 -0.37 -5.13 18.86
N CYS A 110 0.49 -4.39 18.15
CA CYS A 110 0.04 -3.46 17.14
C CYS A 110 -0.79 -4.15 16.06
N ARG A 111 -1.88 -3.50 15.64
CA ARG A 111 -2.74 -3.99 14.54
C ARG A 111 -1.94 -4.14 13.25
N GLU A 112 -2.46 -4.92 12.32
CA GLU A 112 -1.85 -5.10 11.00
C GLU A 112 -1.66 -3.75 10.28
N GLY A 113 -0.53 -3.61 9.57
CA GLY A 113 -0.10 -2.35 8.95
C GLY A 113 0.46 -1.31 9.93
N THR A 114 0.72 -1.67 11.18
CA THR A 114 1.34 -0.79 12.19
C THR A 114 2.45 -1.50 12.97
N HIS A 115 3.34 -0.72 13.59
CA HIS A 115 4.46 -1.19 14.42
C HIS A 115 4.58 -0.38 15.73
N CYS A 116 5.27 -0.92 16.73
CA CYS A 116 5.52 -0.23 18.00
C CYS A 116 6.27 1.08 17.78
N SER A 117 5.81 2.16 18.40
CA SER A 117 6.46 3.47 18.35
C SER A 117 7.78 3.53 19.13
N SER A 118 7.90 2.68 20.16
CA SER A 118 9.03 2.59 21.08
C SER A 118 9.18 1.13 21.57
N PRO A 119 10.30 0.78 22.23
CA PRO A 119 10.52 -0.56 22.79
C PRO A 119 9.46 -1.02 23.79
N GLU A 120 8.86 -0.08 24.54
CA GLU A 120 7.79 -0.35 25.52
C GLU A 120 6.44 -0.65 24.84
N CYS A 121 6.32 -0.33 23.54
CA CYS A 121 5.15 -0.59 22.72
C CYS A 121 3.82 -0.08 23.30
N GLU A 122 3.83 1.09 23.92
CA GLU A 122 2.62 1.70 24.46
C GLU A 122 1.72 2.29 23.37
N THR A 123 2.28 2.65 22.21
CA THR A 123 1.55 3.14 21.04
C THR A 123 2.06 2.55 19.74
N CYS A 124 1.21 2.55 18.72
CA CYS A 124 1.49 1.99 17.40
C CYS A 124 1.50 3.07 16.32
N LYS A 125 2.47 3.01 15.41
CA LYS A 125 2.59 3.88 14.24
C LYS A 125 2.32 3.09 12.96
N PRO A 126 1.69 3.70 11.94
CA PRO A 126 1.55 3.08 10.62
C PRO A 126 2.89 2.66 10.04
N HIS A 127 2.90 1.59 9.24
CA HIS A 127 4.07 1.24 8.45
C HIS A 127 4.35 2.30 7.37
N THR A 128 5.61 2.54 7.09
CA THR A 128 6.06 3.41 6.01
C THR A 128 5.72 2.78 4.66
N SER A 129 5.04 3.53 3.79
CA SER A 129 4.77 3.11 2.42
C SER A 129 5.97 3.43 1.52
N CYS A 130 6.48 2.42 0.81
CA CYS A 130 7.51 2.62 -0.19
C CYS A 130 6.90 3.25 -1.44
N GLY A 131 7.47 4.35 -1.90
CA GLY A 131 6.95 5.12 -3.03
C GLY A 131 7.27 4.49 -4.38
N ALA A 132 6.80 5.13 -5.46
CA ALA A 132 7.23 4.74 -6.81
C ALA A 132 8.74 4.90 -6.95
N GLY A 133 9.42 3.91 -7.53
CA GLY A 133 10.88 3.81 -7.51
C GLY A 133 11.45 2.95 -6.40
N GLU A 134 10.67 2.67 -5.35
CA GLU A 134 11.08 1.91 -4.18
C GLU A 134 10.15 0.72 -3.95
N GLY A 135 10.68 -0.32 -3.29
CA GLY A 135 9.91 -1.46 -2.85
C GLY A 135 10.25 -1.84 -1.42
N ALA A 136 9.34 -2.58 -0.79
CA ALA A 136 9.54 -3.16 0.53
C ALA A 136 10.67 -4.19 0.47
N GLN A 137 11.87 -3.79 0.90
CA GLN A 137 13.00 -4.70 1.06
C GLN A 137 12.71 -5.69 2.19
N ARG A 138 12.14 -5.17 3.28
CA ARG A 138 11.61 -5.95 4.40
C ARG A 138 10.26 -5.38 4.81
N GLU A 139 9.26 -6.24 4.81
CA GLU A 139 7.93 -5.91 5.31
C GLU A 139 8.00 -5.64 6.82
N GLY A 140 7.26 -4.62 7.26
CA GLY A 140 7.09 -4.32 8.67
C GLY A 140 6.38 -5.43 9.43
N ASN A 141 6.57 -5.45 10.73
CA ASN A 141 5.83 -6.31 11.65
C ASN A 141 5.32 -5.50 12.84
N HIS A 142 4.78 -6.15 13.87
CA HIS A 142 4.22 -5.43 15.01
C HIS A 142 5.27 -4.65 15.82
N LEU A 143 6.57 -4.95 15.68
CA LEU A 143 7.67 -4.28 16.39
C LEU A 143 8.43 -3.30 15.49
N HIS A 144 8.60 -3.63 14.22
CA HIS A 144 9.50 -2.93 13.31
C HIS A 144 8.74 -2.39 12.11
N ASP A 145 9.13 -1.21 11.65
CA ASP A 145 8.60 -0.60 10.43
C ASP A 145 9.04 -1.36 9.16
N THR A 146 8.32 -1.14 8.07
CA THR A 146 8.73 -1.50 6.72
C THR A 146 10.04 -0.78 6.38
N LEU A 147 10.98 -1.52 5.81
CA LEU A 147 12.18 -0.96 5.21
C LEU A 147 12.01 -0.88 3.70
N CYS A 148 12.07 0.35 3.19
CA CYS A 148 12.04 0.63 1.76
C CYS A 148 13.46 0.70 1.21
N ALA A 149 13.62 0.21 -0.02
CA ALA A 149 14.86 0.36 -0.78
C ALA A 149 14.54 0.69 -2.24
N PRO A 150 15.41 1.44 -2.94
CA PRO A 150 15.28 1.68 -4.37
C PRO A 150 15.27 0.37 -5.17
N CYS A 151 14.48 0.35 -6.24
CA CYS A 151 14.46 -0.79 -7.15
C CYS A 151 15.79 -0.89 -7.91
N SER A 152 16.35 -2.10 -7.97
CA SER A 152 17.58 -2.37 -8.72
C SER A 152 17.31 -2.34 -10.23
N LEU A 153 18.37 -2.16 -11.03
CA LEU A 153 18.26 -2.19 -12.48
C LEU A 153 17.61 -3.50 -12.95
N GLY A 154 16.63 -3.40 -13.85
CA GLY A 154 15.82 -4.54 -14.27
C GLY A 154 14.56 -4.77 -13.44
N SER A 155 14.27 -3.90 -12.47
CA SER A 155 13.05 -3.92 -11.66
C SER A 155 12.45 -2.53 -11.48
N PHE A 156 11.16 -2.48 -11.15
CA PHE A 156 10.41 -1.24 -10.94
C PHE A 156 9.31 -1.40 -9.88
N SER A 157 8.82 -0.28 -9.37
CA SER A 157 7.62 -0.19 -8.55
C SER A 157 6.87 1.09 -8.91
N ASN A 158 5.62 0.97 -9.34
CA ASN A 158 4.76 2.09 -9.74
C ASN A 158 3.66 2.40 -8.71
N VAL A 159 3.68 1.74 -7.56
CA VAL A 159 2.67 1.86 -6.51
C VAL A 159 3.29 2.40 -5.23
N SER A 160 2.47 3.02 -4.39
CA SER A 160 2.86 3.32 -3.01
C SER A 160 2.31 2.24 -2.08
N SER A 161 3.19 1.45 -1.46
CA SER A 161 2.77 0.35 -0.58
C SER A 161 3.85 0.01 0.45
N SER A 162 3.43 -0.31 1.67
CA SER A 162 4.32 -0.78 2.73
C SER A 162 4.70 -2.26 2.61
N THR A 163 4.11 -3.00 1.67
CA THR A 163 4.33 -4.44 1.48
C THR A 163 4.76 -4.83 0.07
N ALA A 164 4.45 -4.01 -0.94
CA ALA A 164 4.79 -4.31 -2.32
C ALA A 164 6.31 -4.26 -2.53
N ARG A 165 6.86 -5.31 -3.14
CA ARG A 165 8.26 -5.38 -3.54
C ARG A 165 8.44 -4.88 -4.97
N CYS A 166 9.67 -4.52 -5.33
CA CYS A 166 10.01 -4.21 -6.71
C CYS A 166 9.73 -5.43 -7.60
N GLN A 167 9.02 -5.19 -8.71
CA GLN A 167 8.71 -6.20 -9.71
C GLN A 167 9.76 -6.17 -10.82
N PRO A 168 10.15 -7.32 -11.40
CA PRO A 168 11.03 -7.31 -12.55
C PRO A 168 10.36 -6.60 -13.73
N TRP A 169 11.15 -5.97 -14.59
CA TRP A 169 10.64 -5.41 -15.84
C TRP A 169 9.98 -6.49 -16.69
N SER A 170 8.83 -6.15 -17.27
CA SER A 170 8.13 -7.00 -18.22
C SER A 170 8.93 -7.18 -19.50
N ARG A 171 8.69 -8.32 -20.16
CA ARG A 171 9.20 -8.58 -21.51
C ARG A 171 8.10 -8.25 -22.52
N CYS A 172 8.48 -7.62 -23.63
CA CYS A 172 7.55 -7.40 -24.73
C CYS A 172 7.07 -8.74 -25.30
N GLN A 173 5.80 -8.78 -25.69
CA GLN A 173 5.20 -9.98 -26.28
C GLN A 173 5.74 -10.24 -27.68
N GLU A 174 5.49 -11.43 -28.21
CA GLU A 174 5.90 -11.80 -29.56
C GLU A 174 5.29 -10.81 -30.60
N GLY A 175 6.13 -10.32 -31.52
CA GLY A 175 5.75 -9.29 -32.49
C GLY A 175 5.83 -7.84 -31.98
N GLN A 176 6.19 -7.62 -30.71
CA GLN A 176 6.47 -6.28 -30.18
C GLN A 176 7.97 -6.03 -30.04
N LEU A 177 8.40 -4.81 -30.35
CA LEU A 177 9.77 -4.35 -30.11
C LEU A 177 9.79 -3.44 -28.88
N GLN A 178 10.82 -3.59 -28.06
CA GLN A 178 11.05 -2.70 -26.93
C GLN A 178 11.37 -1.29 -27.43
N LYS A 179 10.52 -0.31 -27.06
CA LYS A 179 10.67 1.09 -27.45
C LYS A 179 11.55 1.87 -26.48
N ALA A 180 11.42 1.61 -25.18
CA ALA A 180 12.28 2.17 -24.15
C ALA A 180 12.50 1.19 -22.99
N ASN A 181 13.64 1.33 -22.31
CA ASN A 181 13.89 0.62 -21.06
C ASN A 181 12.92 1.07 -19.97
N GLY A 182 12.66 0.17 -19.01
CA GLY A 182 12.00 0.54 -17.77
C GLY A 182 12.87 1.47 -16.94
N THR A 183 12.26 2.11 -15.95
CA THR A 183 12.95 2.87 -14.90
C THR A 183 12.72 2.17 -13.57
N GLN A 184 13.17 2.76 -12.45
CA GLN A 184 12.82 2.25 -11.12
C GLN A 184 11.33 2.43 -10.81
N ALA A 185 10.65 3.39 -11.47
CA ALA A 185 9.26 3.73 -11.21
C ALA A 185 8.28 3.21 -12.29
N THR A 186 8.78 2.87 -13.48
CA THR A 186 7.95 2.50 -14.63
C THR A 186 8.48 1.26 -15.32
N ASP A 187 7.57 0.44 -15.85
CA ASP A 187 7.94 -0.73 -16.61
C ASP A 187 8.50 -0.39 -18.01
N VAL A 188 9.00 -1.40 -18.69
CA VAL A 188 9.40 -1.37 -20.10
C VAL A 188 8.21 -0.98 -20.99
N THR A 189 8.47 -0.11 -21.97
CA THR A 189 7.47 0.26 -22.96
C THR A 189 7.69 -0.51 -24.26
N CYS A 190 6.65 -1.18 -24.72
CA CYS A 190 6.67 -1.98 -25.95
C CYS A 190 5.91 -1.25 -27.07
N ALA A 191 6.44 -1.31 -28.28
CA ALA A 191 5.74 -0.87 -29.49
C ALA A 191 5.35 -2.09 -30.32
N GLY A 192 4.12 -2.09 -30.82
CA GLY A 192 3.68 -3.09 -31.79
C GLY A 192 4.49 -2.97 -33.06
N GLY A 193 5.25 -4.03 -33.39
CA GLY A 193 5.70 -4.25 -34.74
C GLY A 193 4.47 -4.64 -35.54
N LEU A 194 3.88 -3.67 -36.23
CA LEU A 194 3.19 -3.98 -37.46
C LEU A 194 4.27 -4.53 -38.41
N LEU A 195 4.67 -5.79 -38.24
CA LEU A 195 5.22 -6.59 -39.34
C LEU A 195 4.05 -6.89 -40.29
N LEU A 196 3.43 -5.83 -40.82
CA LEU A 196 3.29 -5.81 -42.25
C LEU A 196 4.74 -5.82 -42.73
N LEU A 197 5.26 -7.02 -42.98
CA LEU A 197 6.03 -7.23 -44.19
C LEU A 197 5.43 -6.26 -45.23
N PRO A 198 6.21 -5.43 -45.95
CA PRO A 198 5.79 -5.17 -47.30
C PRO A 198 5.81 -6.56 -47.94
N THR A 199 4.71 -7.30 -47.84
CA THR A 199 4.40 -8.36 -48.77
C THR A 199 4.44 -7.65 -50.10
N GLU A 200 5.59 -7.83 -50.72
CA GLU A 200 5.79 -8.00 -52.13
C GLU A 200 4.57 -7.59 -52.97
N THR A 201 4.86 -6.65 -53.87
CA THR A 201 4.27 -6.64 -55.21
C THR A 201 2.74 -6.69 -55.23
N ALA A 202 2.15 -5.49 -55.30
CA ALA A 202 0.88 -5.35 -56.00
C ALA A 202 0.97 -6.16 -57.32
N PRO A 203 0.09 -7.15 -57.56
CA PRO A 203 0.09 -7.83 -58.83
C PRO A 203 -0.30 -6.78 -59.87
N LEU A 204 0.57 -6.57 -60.86
CA LEU A 204 0.20 -5.87 -62.09
C LEU A 204 -1.05 -6.54 -62.64
N LYS A 205 -2.20 -5.89 -62.43
CA LYS A 205 -3.48 -6.31 -62.98
C LYS A 205 -3.32 -6.28 -64.51
N PRO A 206 -3.54 -7.40 -65.21
CA PRO A 206 -3.48 -7.41 -66.67
C PRO A 206 -4.55 -6.49 -67.26
N PRO A 207 -4.32 -5.88 -68.43
CA PRO A 207 -5.30 -5.04 -69.10
C PRO A 207 -6.42 -5.92 -69.65
N GLU A 208 -7.44 -6.17 -68.84
CA GLU A 208 -8.67 -6.78 -69.33
C GLU A 208 -9.49 -5.77 -70.12
N ALA A 209 -9.37 -5.90 -71.44
CA ALA A 209 -10.44 -5.86 -72.42
C ALA A 209 -11.54 -4.80 -72.20
N ARG A 210 -11.44 -3.71 -72.97
CA ARG A 210 -12.53 -2.78 -73.28
C ARG A 210 -13.79 -3.54 -73.72
N LYS A 211 -14.76 -3.67 -72.82
CA LYS A 211 -16.16 -4.02 -73.14
C LYS A 211 -17.16 -3.04 -72.53
N SER A 212 -16.81 -1.75 -72.53
CA SER A 212 -17.76 -0.69 -72.16
C SER A 212 -17.50 0.58 -72.96
N TYR A 213 -17.72 0.50 -74.26
CA TYR A 213 -17.83 1.68 -75.14
C TYR A 213 -18.94 1.52 -76.18
N LEU A 214 -19.31 0.27 -76.50
CA LEU A 214 -20.43 -0.05 -77.38
C LEU A 214 -21.78 0.38 -76.79
N LEU A 215 -21.98 0.23 -75.48
CA LEU A 215 -23.23 0.64 -74.82
C LEU A 215 -23.39 2.17 -74.75
N VAL A 216 -22.29 2.92 -74.64
CA VAL A 216 -22.32 4.39 -74.57
C VAL A 216 -22.66 5.03 -75.92
N LEU A 217 -22.40 4.35 -77.04
CA LEU A 217 -22.76 4.81 -78.40
C LEU A 217 -24.18 4.39 -78.83
N LEU A 218 -24.69 3.25 -78.35
CA LEU A 218 -26.03 2.76 -78.75
C LEU A 218 -27.18 3.55 -78.09
N VAL A 219 -26.97 4.06 -76.87
CA VAL A 219 -27.98 4.84 -76.13
C VAL A 219 -28.35 6.16 -76.84
N PRO A 220 -27.40 7.02 -77.29
CA PRO A 220 -27.76 8.25 -78.00
C PRO A 220 -28.34 7.99 -79.39
N LEU A 221 -27.88 6.95 -80.10
CA LEU A 221 -28.44 6.58 -81.41
C LEU A 221 -29.88 6.05 -81.30
N GLY A 222 -30.18 5.26 -80.27
CA GLY A 222 -31.55 4.81 -79.99
C GLY A 222 -32.50 5.95 -79.64
N ALA A 223 -32.04 6.91 -78.84
CA ALA A 223 -32.82 8.10 -78.47
C ALA A 223 -33.09 9.03 -79.68
N PHE A 224 -32.12 9.19 -80.58
CA PHE A 224 -32.30 9.98 -81.81
C PHE A 224 -33.29 9.34 -82.79
N LEU A 225 -33.29 8.02 -82.92
CA LEU A 225 -34.25 7.31 -83.79
C LEU A 225 -35.67 7.38 -83.23
N LEU A 226 -35.84 7.21 -81.91
CA LEU A 226 -37.14 7.35 -81.23
C LEU A 226 -37.67 8.79 -81.27
N GLY A 227 -36.81 9.79 -81.07
CA GLY A 227 -37.17 11.21 -81.14
C GLY A 227 -37.53 11.67 -82.56
N GLY A 228 -36.80 11.19 -83.57
CA GLY A 228 -37.08 11.48 -84.98
C GLY A 228 -38.41 10.91 -85.46
N LEU A 229 -38.78 9.71 -85.01
CA LEU A 229 -40.08 9.09 -85.33
C LEU A 229 -41.27 9.82 -84.69
N LEU A 230 -41.11 10.35 -83.47
CA LEU A 230 -42.15 11.14 -82.80
C LEU A 230 -42.34 12.53 -83.42
N PHE A 231 -41.27 13.15 -83.92
CA PHE A 231 -41.33 14.45 -84.58
C PHE A 231 -42.00 14.38 -85.96
N LEU A 232 -41.85 13.25 -86.67
CA LEU A 232 -42.57 12.98 -87.92
C LEU A 232 -44.05 12.64 -87.70
N TRP A 233 -44.46 12.27 -86.48
CA TRP A 233 -45.85 11.98 -86.14
C TRP A 233 -46.66 13.20 -85.68
N HIS A 234 -46.03 14.25 -85.16
CA HIS A 234 -46.74 15.44 -84.65
C HIS A 234 -46.68 16.68 -85.56
N GLY A 235 -46.07 16.59 -86.74
CA GLY A 235 -46.03 17.66 -87.74
C GLY A 235 -47.30 17.79 -88.59
N ARG A 236 -48.47 18.09 -87.99
CA ARG A 236 -49.65 18.57 -88.75
C ARG A 236 -50.62 19.40 -87.90
N GLY A 237 -50.62 20.72 -88.14
CA GLY A 237 -51.63 21.72 -87.75
C GLY A 237 -51.42 22.34 -86.36
N GLY A 238 -51.52 23.65 -86.11
CA GLY A 238 -51.87 24.86 -86.86
C GLY A 238 -51.88 26.05 -85.87
N CYS A 239 -51.63 27.29 -86.33
CA CYS A 239 -51.62 28.55 -85.53
C CYS A 239 -53.02 28.97 -85.02
N PRO A 240 -53.14 29.83 -83.98
CA PRO A 240 -53.22 31.31 -84.13
C PRO A 240 -52.74 32.09 -82.86
N ARG A 241 -53.05 33.38 -82.60
CA ARG A 241 -52.66 34.69 -83.17
C ARG A 241 -52.84 35.76 -82.03
N LYS A 242 -51.90 36.72 -81.96
CA LYS A 242 -51.71 37.98 -81.17
C LYS A 242 -52.92 38.77 -80.62
N GLN A 243 -52.70 39.59 -79.55
CA GLN A 243 -52.79 41.09 -79.53
C GLN A 243 -52.23 41.71 -78.20
N HIS A 244 -51.23 42.63 -78.23
CA HIS A 244 -51.20 44.09 -77.82
C HIS A 244 -51.73 44.42 -76.38
N GLN A 245 -51.17 45.33 -75.57
CA GLN A 245 -50.78 46.72 -75.89
C GLN A 245 -50.03 47.45 -74.74
N ASP A 246 -49.00 48.22 -75.12
CA ASP A 246 -48.45 49.53 -74.68
C ASP A 246 -47.91 49.90 -73.24
N LEU A 247 -46.71 50.52 -73.35
CA LEU A 247 -45.77 51.35 -72.52
C LEU A 247 -46.35 52.51 -71.63
N PRO A 248 -45.54 53.40 -70.99
CA PRO A 248 -44.12 53.42 -70.52
C PRO A 248 -43.98 53.99 -69.06
N LEU A 249 -42.84 54.22 -68.37
CA LEU A 249 -41.65 55.07 -68.60
C LEU A 249 -40.59 54.78 -67.48
N GLU A 250 -39.33 54.56 -67.88
CA GLU A 250 -38.00 55.03 -67.39
C GLU A 250 -37.71 55.42 -65.90
N PRO A 251 -36.42 55.62 -65.47
CA PRO A 251 -35.12 55.41 -66.16
C PRO A 251 -33.95 54.80 -65.33
N THR A 252 -32.91 54.39 -66.08
CA THR A 252 -31.42 54.48 -65.88
C THR A 252 -30.77 54.00 -64.56
N GLU A 253 -29.55 53.43 -64.48
CA GLU A 253 -28.42 53.16 -65.37
C GLU A 253 -27.41 52.23 -64.63
N ASN A 254 -26.69 51.38 -65.38
CA ASN A 254 -25.28 50.92 -65.26
C ASN A 254 -24.81 50.21 -63.96
N GLU A 255 -24.47 48.91 -63.93
CA GLU A 255 -23.33 48.13 -64.50
C GLU A 255 -22.01 48.12 -63.68
N GLU A 256 -21.46 46.90 -63.58
CA GLU A 256 -20.06 46.47 -63.38
C GLU A 256 -19.40 46.25 -61.98
N GLU A 257 -19.09 44.95 -61.75
CA GLU A 257 -17.80 44.31 -61.41
C GLU A 257 -17.16 44.34 -59.98
N CYS A 258 -16.79 43.14 -59.50
CA CYS A 258 -15.84 42.81 -58.40
C CYS A 258 -14.38 42.77 -58.94
N PRO A 259 -13.23 42.64 -58.18
CA PRO A 259 -13.03 41.95 -56.87
C PRO A 259 -11.85 42.46 -55.94
N THR A 260 -11.67 41.75 -54.79
CA THR A 260 -10.45 41.50 -53.95
C THR A 260 -9.71 42.59 -53.12
N PHE A 261 -9.45 42.22 -51.83
CA PHE A 261 -8.44 42.56 -50.79
C PHE A 261 -7.64 43.90 -50.79
N PRO A 262 -7.26 44.39 -49.59
CA PRO A 262 -5.82 44.63 -49.33
C PRO A 262 -5.31 44.40 -47.87
N THR A 263 -3.99 44.60 -47.74
CA THR A 263 -2.98 44.40 -46.65
C THR A 263 -2.68 45.64 -45.77
N GLN A 264 -1.76 45.46 -44.78
CA GLN A 264 -0.92 46.43 -43.98
C GLN A 264 -1.51 47.02 -42.67
N GLU A 265 -0.79 47.44 -41.60
CA GLU A 265 0.62 47.43 -41.10
C GLU A 265 0.62 47.81 -39.59
N THR A 266 1.66 47.39 -38.84
CA THR A 266 2.44 48.06 -37.76
C THR A 266 1.80 49.00 -36.71
N LEU A 267 2.01 48.74 -35.40
CA LEU A 267 2.60 49.72 -34.43
C LEU A 267 2.89 49.17 -33.01
N LEU A 268 3.93 49.77 -32.44
CA LEU A 268 4.62 49.62 -31.15
C LEU A 268 3.75 49.97 -29.92
N GLY A 269 4.04 49.37 -28.75
CA GLY A 269 3.52 49.88 -27.47
C GLY A 269 3.77 48.99 -26.24
N GLN A 270 4.92 49.18 -25.60
CA GLN A 270 5.21 48.75 -24.21
C GLN A 270 4.25 49.45 -23.22
N GLN A 271 3.90 48.81 -22.09
CA GLN A 271 4.57 49.03 -20.80
C GLN A 271 3.97 48.22 -19.64
N ALA A 272 4.87 47.87 -18.72
CA ALA A 272 4.66 47.16 -17.47
C ALA A 272 4.00 48.00 -16.37
N GLY A 273 3.39 47.31 -15.40
CA GLY A 273 3.00 47.84 -14.10
C GLY A 273 3.37 46.86 -12.98
N LEU A 274 4.40 47.23 -12.22
CA LEU A 274 4.84 46.64 -10.96
C LEU A 274 3.77 46.78 -9.88
N GLN A 275 3.68 45.80 -8.96
CA GLN A 275 3.53 46.14 -7.54
C GLN A 275 4.33 45.18 -6.64
N GLU A 276 4.98 45.82 -5.68
CA GLU A 276 6.04 45.37 -4.78
C GLU A 276 5.50 45.27 -3.34
N LYS A 277 6.09 44.33 -2.57
CA LYS A 277 6.22 44.20 -1.09
C LYS A 277 4.98 44.26 -0.19
N ASP A 278 4.92 43.34 0.79
CA ASP A 278 5.71 43.53 2.02
C ASP A 278 5.88 42.23 2.83
N GLY A 279 6.97 42.14 3.57
CA GLY A 279 7.23 41.09 4.55
C GLY A 279 7.33 41.66 5.95
N ARG A 280 6.98 40.87 6.97
CA ARG A 280 7.50 41.07 8.34
C ARG A 280 7.43 39.79 9.18
N LEU A 281 8.58 39.53 9.83
CA LEU A 281 8.80 38.63 10.95
C LEU A 281 7.87 38.94 12.14
N ALA A 282 7.52 37.91 12.91
CA ALA A 282 7.50 38.00 14.36
C ALA A 282 7.92 36.66 14.98
N GLN A 283 8.88 36.79 15.89
CA GLN A 283 9.52 35.82 16.76
C GLN A 283 8.66 35.68 18.03
N GLN A 284 8.58 34.49 18.64
CA GLN A 284 8.18 34.39 20.04
C GLN A 284 8.90 33.27 20.77
N GLU A 285 9.44 33.65 21.92
CA GLU A 285 10.28 32.94 22.86
C GLU A 285 9.44 32.58 24.11
N GLN A 286 9.80 31.46 24.76
CA GLN A 286 9.63 31.10 26.19
C GLN A 286 8.24 31.11 26.88
N VAL A 287 7.85 29.93 27.38
CA VAL A 287 7.72 29.60 28.82
C VAL A 287 8.25 28.18 29.03
#